data_AF-A0A957M3W6-F1
#
_entry.id   AF-A0A957M3W6-F1
#
_cell.length_a   1.000
_cell.length_b   1.000
_cell.length_c   1.000
_cell.angle_alpha   90.00
_cell.angle_beta   90.00
_cell.angle_gamma   90.00
#
_symmetry.space_group_name_H-M   'P 1'
#
loop_
_entity.id
_entity.type
_entity.pdbx_description
1 polymer ?
#
loop_
_entity_poly.entity_id
_entity_poly.type
_entity_poly.pdbx_seq_one_letter_code
_entity_poly.pdbx_strand_id
1 'polypeptide(L)'
;AAQEARKYPAMKLPLPEIEFELTAYQYEMMGFPGLKQGEPVSVVLDAGVLLPDVSAESWFAVQKEAIPSQFVRVGPAQYAFAGQIREAELVDEEGEQTAVLLVDCGVVKIRVTCAPQADGRLPYGTWETRYLSGIGRVQGIFEEEFRTSIGHPTNLTLWNFQRLVLAPGDIHFGQWHETPELVPLPLHHDRVIVTGRVHRDGFGRQTTLEAHQG
;
A
#
# COMPACT_ATOMS: atom_id res chain seq x y z
N ALA A 1 -44.95 -27.57 9.35
CA ALA A 1 -44.07 -27.78 8.18
C ALA A 1 -42.91 -26.81 8.29
N ALA A 2 -41.75 -27.29 8.72
CA ALA A 2 -40.54 -26.49 8.87
C ALA A 2 -39.91 -26.28 7.49
N GLN A 3 -39.68 -25.02 7.13
CA GLN A 3 -38.99 -24.64 5.91
C GLN A 3 -37.49 -24.66 6.21
N GLU A 4 -36.79 -25.65 5.65
CA GLU A 4 -35.33 -25.78 5.76
C GLU A 4 -34.64 -24.53 5.19
N ALA A 5 -33.99 -23.77 6.07
CA ALA A 5 -33.02 -22.77 5.67
C ALA A 5 -31.85 -23.48 4.97
N ARG A 6 -31.76 -23.33 3.65
CA ARG A 6 -30.58 -23.70 2.87
C ARG A 6 -29.36 -22.99 3.44
N LYS A 7 -28.58 -23.69 4.26
CA LYS A 7 -27.18 -23.34 4.56
C LYS A 7 -26.38 -23.51 3.27
N TYR A 8 -26.26 -22.45 2.48
CA TYR A 8 -25.15 -22.38 1.54
C TYR A 8 -23.86 -22.25 2.36
N PRO A 9 -22.85 -23.13 2.18
CA PRO A 9 -21.55 -22.89 2.79
C PRO A 9 -21.06 -21.54 2.27
N ALA A 10 -20.65 -20.66 3.18
CA ALA A 10 -19.99 -19.42 2.81
C ALA A 10 -18.81 -19.77 1.89
N MET A 11 -18.93 -19.46 0.60
CA MET A 11 -17.81 -19.57 -0.32
C MET A 11 -16.67 -18.74 0.26
N LYS A 12 -15.62 -19.40 0.73
CA LYS A 12 -14.36 -18.74 1.09
C LYS A 12 -13.80 -18.15 -0.21
N LEU A 13 -14.18 -16.92 -0.51
CA LEU A 13 -13.53 -16.16 -1.56
C LEU A 13 -12.04 -16.11 -1.22
N PRO A 14 -11.15 -16.36 -2.20
CA PRO A 14 -9.72 -16.19 -1.97
C PRO A 14 -9.46 -14.77 -1.48
N LEU A 15 -8.53 -14.65 -0.52
CA LEU A 15 -8.09 -13.34 -0.05
C LEU A 15 -7.48 -12.57 -1.23
N PRO A 16 -7.76 -11.26 -1.37
CA PRO A 16 -7.11 -10.45 -2.39
C PRO A 16 -5.59 -10.52 -2.27
N GLU A 17 -4.91 -10.68 -3.39
CA GLU A 17 -3.44 -10.67 -3.45
C GLU A 17 -2.97 -9.29 -3.91
N ILE A 18 -1.95 -8.77 -3.23
CA ILE A 18 -1.26 -7.53 -3.58
C ILE A 18 0.25 -7.78 -3.66
N GLU A 19 0.93 -6.94 -4.41
CA GLU A 19 2.38 -6.85 -4.47
C GLU A 19 2.85 -5.49 -3.98
N PHE A 20 3.98 -5.47 -3.29
CA PHE A 20 4.68 -4.24 -2.95
C PHE A 20 6.19 -4.46 -3.00
N GLU A 21 6.94 -3.39 -3.22
CA GLU A 21 8.38 -3.42 -3.10
C GLU A 21 8.80 -3.30 -1.64
N LEU A 22 9.68 -4.19 -1.19
CA LEU A 22 10.39 -4.06 0.07
C LEU A 22 11.75 -3.41 -0.23
N THR A 23 11.95 -2.18 0.24
CA THR A 23 13.22 -1.47 0.03
C THR A 23 14.30 -2.08 0.91
N ALA A 24 15.56 -2.02 0.46
CA ALA A 24 16.71 -2.49 1.26
C ALA A 24 16.76 -1.79 2.63
N TYR A 25 16.45 -0.50 2.67
CA TYR A 25 16.40 0.29 3.89
C TYR A 25 15.31 -0.17 4.87
N GLN A 26 14.09 -0.45 4.41
CA GLN A 26 13.04 -1.00 5.28
C GLN A 26 13.44 -2.39 5.80
N TYR A 27 14.04 -3.23 4.96
CA TYR A 27 14.53 -4.54 5.38
C TYR A 27 15.65 -4.46 6.43
N GLU A 28 16.55 -3.48 6.27
CA GLU A 28 17.62 -3.14 7.23
C GLU A 28 17.02 -2.65 8.57
N MET A 29 16.05 -1.74 8.53
CA MET A 29 15.39 -1.20 9.73
C MET A 29 14.71 -2.26 10.58
N MET A 30 14.15 -3.30 9.95
CA MET A 30 13.57 -4.44 10.67
C MET A 30 14.63 -5.26 11.44
N GLY A 31 15.93 -5.00 11.23
CA GLY A 31 17.04 -5.71 11.84
C GLY A 31 17.47 -6.97 11.07
N PHE A 32 17.20 -7.03 9.76
CA PHE A 32 17.37 -8.22 8.92
C PHE A 32 16.72 -9.51 9.45
N PRO A 33 15.46 -9.50 9.90
CA PRO A 33 14.78 -10.76 10.17
C PRO A 33 14.60 -11.50 8.84
N GLY A 34 14.79 -12.81 8.84
CA GLY A 34 14.35 -13.60 7.70
C GLY A 34 12.82 -13.47 7.59
N LEU A 35 12.31 -13.13 6.40
CA LEU A 35 10.87 -13.13 6.14
C LEU A 35 10.50 -14.40 5.41
N LYS A 36 9.41 -15.04 5.80
CA LYS A 36 9.01 -16.32 5.19
C LYS A 36 7.56 -16.33 4.74
N GLN A 37 7.29 -17.15 3.74
CA GLN A 37 5.93 -17.43 3.31
C GLN A 37 5.08 -17.95 4.48
N GLY A 38 3.85 -17.47 4.57
CA GLY A 38 2.89 -17.78 5.62
C GLY A 38 2.99 -16.86 6.85
N GLU A 39 3.99 -15.99 6.92
CA GLU A 39 4.16 -15.06 8.04
C GLU A 39 3.09 -13.95 8.01
N PRO A 40 2.36 -13.73 9.11
CA PRO A 40 1.44 -12.60 9.22
C PRO A 40 2.22 -11.33 9.55
N VAL A 41 1.94 -10.25 8.83
CA VAL A 41 2.56 -8.94 9.02
C VAL A 41 1.55 -7.82 8.86
N SER A 42 1.89 -6.65 9.39
CA SER A 42 1.16 -5.40 9.18
C SER A 42 2.08 -4.45 8.41
N VAL A 43 1.61 -3.90 7.29
CA VAL A 43 2.42 -3.05 6.42
C VAL A 43 1.64 -1.81 6.01
N VAL A 44 2.27 -0.64 6.01
CA VAL A 44 1.71 0.56 5.37
C VAL A 44 2.07 0.51 3.89
N LEU A 45 1.07 0.66 3.02
CA LEU A 45 1.27 0.72 1.57
C LEU A 45 1.44 2.17 1.14
N ASP A 46 2.52 2.44 0.40
CA ASP A 46 2.93 3.80 0.03
C ASP A 46 3.25 3.86 -1.47
N ALA A 47 2.64 4.77 -2.24
CA ALA A 47 2.88 4.93 -3.67
C ALA A 47 4.02 5.90 -4.01
N GLY A 48 4.70 6.44 -3.00
CA GLY A 48 5.73 7.46 -3.12
C GLY A 48 5.17 8.83 -3.53
N VAL A 49 6.06 9.60 -4.17
CA VAL A 49 5.75 10.93 -4.70
C VAL A 49 5.08 10.82 -6.06
N LEU A 50 3.94 11.48 -6.21
CA LEU A 50 3.15 11.54 -7.44
C LEU A 50 3.12 12.97 -7.95
N LEU A 51 3.29 13.12 -9.27
CA LEU A 51 3.21 14.42 -9.93
C LEU A 51 1.80 14.69 -10.47
N PRO A 52 1.33 15.95 -10.49
CA PRO A 52 0.07 16.32 -11.13
C PRO A 52 0.22 16.42 -12.66
N ASP A 53 0.88 15.44 -13.28
CA ASP A 53 1.16 15.35 -14.72
C ASP A 53 0.96 13.92 -15.21
N VAL A 54 -0.06 13.70 -16.02
CA VAL A 54 -0.41 12.38 -16.59
C VAL A 54 0.66 11.78 -17.50
N SER A 55 1.65 12.58 -17.90
CA SER A 55 2.79 12.15 -18.71
C SER A 55 3.94 11.61 -17.86
N ALA A 56 3.91 11.82 -16.53
CA ALA A 56 4.92 11.31 -15.62
C ALA A 56 4.78 9.78 -15.42
N GLU A 57 5.84 9.13 -14.94
CA GLU A 57 5.79 7.70 -14.62
C GLU A 57 4.87 7.40 -13.44
N SER A 58 4.88 8.27 -12.43
CA SER A 58 3.99 8.23 -11.27
C SER A 58 3.23 9.53 -11.16
N TRP A 59 1.90 9.45 -11.25
CA TRP A 59 1.06 10.63 -11.36
C TRP A 59 -0.25 10.49 -10.59
N PHE A 60 -0.87 11.63 -10.32
CA PHE A 60 -2.20 11.70 -9.75
C PHE A 60 -3.06 12.77 -10.42
N ALA A 61 -4.36 12.59 -10.32
CA ALA A 61 -5.38 13.55 -10.68
C ALA A 61 -6.47 13.53 -9.61
N VAL A 62 -6.96 14.72 -9.26
CA VAL A 62 -8.05 14.91 -8.28
C VAL A 62 -9.33 15.29 -9.00
N GLN A 63 -10.46 14.84 -8.47
CA GLN A 63 -11.76 15.17 -9.03
C GLN A 63 -12.84 15.29 -7.96
N LYS A 64 -13.85 16.12 -8.26
CA LYS A 64 -14.93 16.41 -7.33
C LYS A 64 -15.95 15.29 -7.26
N GLU A 65 -16.28 14.73 -8.42
CA GLU A 65 -17.28 13.69 -8.57
C GLU A 65 -16.74 12.36 -8.06
N ALA A 66 -17.62 11.58 -7.42
CA ALA A 66 -17.29 10.27 -6.91
C ALA A 66 -16.81 9.33 -8.01
N ILE A 67 -15.71 8.63 -7.74
CA ILE A 67 -15.20 7.54 -8.57
C ILE A 67 -15.29 6.22 -7.84
N PRO A 68 -15.44 5.11 -8.58
CA PRO A 68 -15.30 3.79 -8.01
C PRO A 68 -13.90 3.60 -7.41
N SER A 69 -13.85 3.04 -6.20
CA SER A 69 -12.60 2.58 -5.61
C SER A 69 -12.00 1.45 -6.45
N GLN A 70 -10.73 1.60 -6.84
CA GLN A 70 -9.99 0.65 -7.67
C GLN A 70 -8.55 0.53 -7.17
N PHE A 71 -8.02 -0.69 -7.19
CA PHE A 71 -6.61 -0.97 -6.93
C PHE A 71 -6.16 -2.10 -7.85
N VAL A 72 -5.64 -1.73 -9.02
CA VAL A 72 -5.38 -2.65 -10.12
C VAL A 72 -3.89 -2.71 -10.41
N ARG A 73 -3.32 -3.91 -10.31
CA ARG A 73 -1.91 -4.14 -10.64
C ARG A 73 -1.71 -4.04 -12.14
N VAL A 74 -0.78 -3.18 -12.57
CA VAL A 74 -0.41 -2.96 -13.98
C VAL A 74 1.04 -3.35 -14.28
N GLY A 75 1.84 -3.62 -13.24
CA GLY A 75 3.21 -4.13 -13.33
C GLY A 75 3.71 -4.61 -11.95
N PRO A 76 4.97 -5.09 -11.84
CA PRO A 76 5.53 -5.54 -10.56
C PRO A 76 5.50 -4.44 -9.50
N ALA A 77 4.69 -4.63 -8.47
CA ALA A 77 4.36 -3.62 -7.46
C ALA A 77 3.89 -2.26 -8.03
N GLN A 78 3.46 -2.17 -9.29
CA GLN A 78 2.96 -0.94 -9.91
C GLN A 78 1.45 -1.03 -10.06
N TYR A 79 0.75 0.00 -9.61
CA TYR A 79 -0.70 0.00 -9.51
C TYR A 79 -1.29 1.24 -10.14
N ALA A 80 -2.36 1.04 -10.91
CA ALA A 80 -3.35 2.08 -11.17
C ALA A 80 -4.40 2.01 -10.07
N PHE A 81 -4.70 3.14 -9.43
CA PHE A 81 -5.59 3.19 -8.28
C PHE A 81 -6.51 4.40 -8.34
N ALA A 82 -7.67 4.25 -7.70
CA ALA A 82 -8.68 5.29 -7.58
C ALA A 82 -9.41 5.14 -6.25
N GLY A 83 -9.81 6.24 -5.63
CA GLY A 83 -10.50 6.17 -4.35
C GLY A 83 -10.85 7.51 -3.74
N GLN A 84 -11.49 7.44 -2.58
CA GLN A 84 -11.80 8.63 -1.78
C GLN A 84 -10.58 8.99 -0.92
N ILE A 85 -10.26 10.29 -0.86
CA ILE A 85 -9.27 10.81 0.09
C ILE A 85 -9.89 10.78 1.49
N ARG A 86 -9.29 10.03 2.41
CA ARG A 86 -9.76 9.86 3.79
C ARG A 86 -9.07 10.79 4.76
N GLU A 87 -7.77 10.97 4.58
CA GLU A 87 -6.90 11.78 5.44
C GLU A 87 -5.94 12.57 4.56
N ALA A 88 -5.56 13.76 5.03
CA ALA A 88 -4.65 14.66 4.34
C ALA A 88 -3.82 15.44 5.35
N GLU A 89 -2.52 15.48 5.14
CA GLU A 89 -1.55 16.27 5.88
C GLU A 89 -0.86 17.18 4.87
N LEU A 90 -1.07 18.49 4.99
CA LEU A 90 -0.52 19.48 4.07
C LEU A 90 0.76 20.06 4.66
N VAL A 91 1.77 20.21 3.80
CA VAL A 91 3.04 20.85 4.13
C VAL A 91 3.24 21.98 3.13
N ASP A 92 3.45 23.19 3.65
CA ASP A 92 3.77 24.38 2.86
C ASP A 92 5.14 24.87 3.33
N GLU A 93 6.16 24.65 2.50
CA GLU A 93 7.55 25.03 2.78
C GLU A 93 8.09 25.85 1.62
N GLU A 94 8.68 27.00 1.91
CA GLU A 94 9.28 27.91 0.92
C GLU A 94 8.34 28.33 -0.24
N GLY A 95 7.02 28.23 -0.04
CA GLY A 95 6.01 28.55 -1.04
C GLY A 95 5.65 27.39 -1.97
N GLU A 96 6.15 26.18 -1.69
CA GLU A 96 5.76 24.93 -2.34
C GLU A 96 4.82 24.11 -1.45
N GLN A 97 3.66 23.74 -2.02
CA GLN A 97 2.64 22.94 -1.35
C GLN A 97 2.79 21.47 -1.71
N THR A 98 3.00 20.65 -0.70
CA THR A 98 2.94 19.19 -0.80
C THR A 98 1.84 18.65 0.13
N ALA A 99 1.35 17.46 -0.17
CA ALA A 99 0.41 16.80 0.74
C ALA A 99 0.67 15.31 0.80
N VAL A 100 0.66 14.77 2.01
CA VAL A 100 0.56 13.32 2.23
C VAL A 100 -0.92 12.99 2.37
N LEU A 101 -1.42 12.06 1.57
CA LEU A 101 -2.83 11.68 1.54
C LEU A 101 -3.00 10.19 1.81
N LEU A 102 -4.09 9.82 2.49
CA LEU A 102 -4.57 8.45 2.56
C LEU A 102 -5.76 8.26 1.62
N VAL A 103 -5.61 7.38 0.65
CA VAL A 103 -6.64 7.12 -0.36
C VAL A 103 -7.25 5.73 -0.12
N ASP A 104 -8.56 5.67 0.02
CA ASP A 104 -9.32 4.44 0.18
C ASP A 104 -9.69 3.84 -1.18
N CYS A 105 -8.89 2.85 -1.58
CA CYS A 105 -9.04 2.10 -2.82
C CYS A 105 -9.89 0.83 -2.65
N GLY A 106 -10.66 0.73 -1.56
CA GLY A 106 -11.60 -0.35 -1.29
C GLY A 106 -10.95 -1.53 -0.59
N VAL A 107 -10.12 -2.31 -1.29
CA VAL A 107 -9.45 -3.48 -0.70
C VAL A 107 -8.33 -3.07 0.26
N VAL A 108 -7.64 -1.98 -0.07
CA VAL A 108 -6.55 -1.42 0.70
C VAL A 108 -6.70 0.10 0.77
N LYS A 109 -6.06 0.69 1.78
CA LYS A 109 -5.79 2.14 1.80
C LYS A 109 -4.34 2.34 1.42
N ILE A 110 -4.08 3.30 0.54
CA ILE A 110 -2.73 3.62 0.09
C ILE A 110 -2.38 5.04 0.51
N ARG A 111 -1.16 5.20 1.02
CA ARG A 111 -0.57 6.51 1.26
C ARG A 111 0.09 7.01 -0.01
N VAL A 112 -0.07 8.29 -0.31
CA VAL A 112 0.57 8.94 -1.46
C VAL A 112 1.09 10.31 -1.04
N THR A 113 2.23 10.73 -1.60
CA THR A 113 2.74 12.09 -1.46
C THR A 113 2.49 12.85 -2.76
N CYS A 114 1.66 13.87 -2.71
CA CYS A 114 1.33 14.69 -3.87
C CYS A 114 2.31 15.87 -3.96
N ALA A 115 3.00 15.98 -5.09
CA ALA A 115 3.86 17.12 -5.41
C ALA A 115 3.03 18.30 -5.96
N PRO A 116 3.53 19.54 -5.85
CA PRO A 116 2.88 20.71 -6.44
C PRO A 116 2.93 20.69 -7.97
N GLN A 117 2.13 21.56 -8.57
CA GLN A 117 2.26 21.95 -9.96
C GLN A 117 3.42 22.94 -10.14
N ALA A 118 3.68 23.35 -11.38
CA ALA A 118 4.75 24.31 -11.71
C ALA A 118 4.61 25.69 -11.03
N ASP A 119 3.42 26.03 -10.54
CA ASP A 119 3.16 27.27 -9.78
C ASP A 119 3.41 27.11 -8.27
N GLY A 120 3.96 25.98 -7.84
CA GLY A 120 4.21 25.65 -6.43
C GLY A 120 2.96 25.22 -5.66
N ARG A 121 1.79 25.11 -6.31
CA ARG A 121 0.53 24.78 -5.63
C ARG A 121 0.01 23.40 -5.98
N LEU A 122 -0.61 22.75 -5.01
CA LEU A 122 -1.36 21.52 -5.27
C LEU A 122 -2.56 21.79 -6.17
N PRO A 123 -2.98 20.81 -7.01
CA PRO A 123 -4.23 20.90 -7.75
C PRO A 123 -5.41 21.25 -6.85
N TYR A 124 -6.30 22.10 -7.35
CA TYR A 124 -7.49 22.49 -6.60
C TYR A 124 -8.33 21.27 -6.21
N GLY A 125 -8.72 21.20 -4.93
CA GLY A 125 -9.50 20.09 -4.39
C GLY A 125 -8.68 18.96 -3.76
N THR A 126 -7.35 19.04 -3.72
CA THR A 126 -6.51 17.97 -3.15
C THR A 126 -6.85 17.61 -1.69
N TRP A 127 -7.38 18.53 -0.87
CA TRP A 127 -7.72 18.28 0.54
C TRP A 127 -9.20 18.45 0.91
N GLU A 128 -10.06 18.84 -0.04
CA GLU A 128 -11.48 19.14 0.22
C GLU A 128 -12.36 17.87 0.26
N THR A 129 -11.84 16.75 0.82
CA THR A 129 -12.46 15.41 0.86
C THR A 129 -12.91 14.90 -0.51
N ARG A 130 -12.04 15.07 -1.52
CA ARG A 130 -12.29 14.71 -2.92
C ARG A 130 -11.91 13.25 -3.21
N TYR A 131 -11.92 12.92 -4.49
CA TYR A 131 -11.48 11.64 -5.00
C TYR A 131 -10.18 11.82 -5.77
N LEU A 132 -9.32 10.81 -5.70
CA LEU A 132 -8.02 10.79 -6.37
C LEU A 132 -7.92 9.53 -7.22
N SER A 133 -7.41 9.69 -8.43
CA SER A 133 -6.92 8.58 -9.26
C SER A 133 -5.45 8.79 -9.57
N GLY A 134 -4.69 7.72 -9.68
CA GLY A 134 -3.27 7.81 -10.01
C GLY A 134 -2.68 6.49 -10.45
N ILE A 135 -1.40 6.56 -10.81
CA ILE A 135 -0.54 5.41 -11.02
C ILE A 135 0.74 5.64 -10.25
N GLY A 136 1.26 4.58 -9.63
CA GLY A 136 2.49 4.66 -8.88
C GLY A 136 3.02 3.29 -8.51
N ARG A 137 4.25 3.28 -8.03
CA ARG A 137 4.90 2.08 -7.52
C ARG A 137 4.71 1.99 -6.01
N VAL A 138 4.20 0.86 -5.57
CA VAL A 138 3.80 0.63 -4.19
C VAL A 138 4.94 0.00 -3.42
N GLN A 139 5.34 0.65 -2.33
CA GLN A 139 6.29 0.17 -1.35
C GLN A 139 5.56 -0.29 -0.09
N GLY A 140 6.13 -1.30 0.57
CA GLY A 140 5.68 -1.76 1.89
C GLY A 140 6.58 -1.20 2.98
N ILE A 141 5.98 -0.47 3.92
CA ILE A 141 6.66 0.10 5.08
C ILE A 141 6.24 -0.71 6.31
N PHE A 142 7.22 -1.38 6.92
CA PHE A 142 7.04 -2.19 8.13
C PHE A 142 7.39 -1.41 9.38
N GLU A 143 8.42 -0.59 9.28
CA GLU A 143 8.93 0.25 10.36
C GLU A 143 8.86 1.70 9.89
N GLU A 144 8.02 2.49 10.55
CA GLU A 144 7.76 3.87 10.18
C GLU A 144 8.65 4.81 10.98
N GLU A 145 9.47 5.60 10.29
CA GLU A 145 10.01 6.82 10.90
C GLU A 145 8.86 7.83 11.01
N PHE A 146 8.62 8.39 12.19
CA PHE A 146 7.51 9.30 12.57
C PHE A 146 7.44 10.65 11.78
N ARG A 147 7.73 10.65 10.48
CA ARG A 147 7.78 11.83 9.62
C ARG A 147 6.40 12.29 9.16
N THR A 148 5.39 11.42 9.21
CA THR A 148 3.99 11.76 8.94
C THR A 148 3.09 11.03 9.92
N SER A 149 1.95 11.63 10.23
CA SER A 149 0.89 11.02 11.03
C SER A 149 -0.05 10.11 10.22
N ILE A 150 0.11 10.10 8.90
CA ILE A 150 -0.75 9.37 7.97
C ILE A 150 -0.10 8.05 7.58
N GLY A 151 -0.81 6.96 7.86
CA GLY A 151 -0.39 5.60 7.52
C GLY A 151 -1.33 4.61 8.19
N HIS A 152 -2.11 3.85 7.41
CA HIS A 152 -2.98 2.82 7.96
C HIS A 152 -2.37 1.45 7.65
N PRO A 153 -2.02 0.65 8.67
CA PRO A 153 -1.46 -0.66 8.44
C PRO A 153 -2.50 -1.56 7.77
N THR A 154 -2.08 -2.23 6.71
CA THR A 154 -2.81 -3.31 6.06
C THR A 154 -2.27 -4.64 6.59
N ASN A 155 -3.16 -5.43 7.18
CA ASN A 155 -2.81 -6.76 7.67
C ASN A 155 -2.77 -7.76 6.52
N LEU A 156 -1.67 -8.48 6.37
CA LEU A 156 -1.51 -9.47 5.31
C LEU A 156 -0.74 -10.70 5.75
N THR A 157 -0.85 -11.76 4.98
CA THR A 157 0.02 -12.94 5.08
C THR A 157 0.96 -12.97 3.88
N LEU A 158 2.27 -13.04 4.15
CA LEU A 158 3.29 -13.16 3.12
C LEU A 158 3.09 -14.45 2.33
N TRP A 159 3.18 -14.37 1.00
CA TRP A 159 2.88 -15.51 0.13
C TRP A 159 4.01 -15.86 -0.84
N ASN A 160 4.69 -14.87 -1.40
CA ASN A 160 5.78 -15.10 -2.35
C ASN A 160 6.78 -13.96 -2.27
N PHE A 161 8.04 -14.25 -2.59
CA PHE A 161 9.09 -13.24 -2.73
C PHE A 161 9.77 -13.39 -4.09
N GLN A 162 9.95 -12.27 -4.76
CA GLN A 162 10.66 -12.17 -6.02
C GLN A 162 11.83 -11.21 -5.84
N ARG A 163 13.04 -11.64 -6.16
CA ARG A 163 14.27 -10.86 -6.08
C ARG A 163 14.83 -10.64 -7.48
N LEU A 164 15.01 -9.38 -7.87
CA LEU A 164 15.75 -8.99 -9.07
C LEU A 164 17.20 -8.74 -8.69
N VAL A 165 18.11 -9.54 -9.25
CA VAL A 165 19.54 -9.43 -8.99
C VAL A 165 20.11 -8.27 -9.80
N LEU A 166 20.65 -7.27 -9.11
CA LEU A 166 21.25 -6.05 -9.69
C LEU A 166 22.66 -5.78 -9.15
N ALA A 167 23.19 -6.67 -8.30
CA ALA A 167 24.57 -6.62 -7.85
C ALA A 167 25.55 -6.59 -9.05
N PRO A 168 26.41 -5.56 -9.17
CA PRO A 168 27.37 -5.47 -10.27
C PRO A 168 28.33 -6.67 -10.30
N GLY A 169 28.45 -7.32 -11.45
CA GLY A 169 29.34 -8.48 -11.64
C GLY A 169 28.74 -9.82 -11.25
N ASP A 170 27.49 -9.87 -10.76
CA ASP A 170 26.77 -11.14 -10.56
C ASP A 170 26.44 -11.79 -11.92
N ILE A 171 26.63 -13.10 -12.02
CA ILE A 171 26.32 -13.86 -13.24
C ILE A 171 24.82 -13.90 -13.55
N HIS A 172 23.96 -13.62 -12.58
CA HIS A 172 22.51 -13.56 -12.71
C HIS A 172 21.98 -12.12 -12.84
N PHE A 173 22.83 -11.12 -13.10
CA PHE A 173 22.42 -9.73 -13.25
C PHE A 173 21.22 -9.59 -14.21
N GLY A 174 20.18 -8.89 -13.75
CA GLY A 174 18.93 -8.65 -14.47
C GLY A 174 17.92 -9.81 -14.42
N GLN A 175 18.18 -10.87 -13.65
CA GLN A 175 17.28 -12.02 -13.53
C GLN A 175 16.39 -11.93 -12.28
N TRP A 176 15.14 -12.37 -12.43
CA TRP A 176 14.21 -12.55 -11.34
C TRP A 176 14.33 -13.97 -10.75
N HIS A 177 14.39 -14.05 -9.43
CA HIS A 177 14.39 -15.31 -8.69
C HIS A 177 13.23 -15.32 -7.70
N GLU A 178 12.47 -16.41 -7.72
CA GLU A 178 11.42 -16.67 -6.73
C GLU A 178 11.99 -17.48 -5.57
N THR A 179 11.61 -17.10 -4.35
CA THR A 179 12.03 -17.78 -3.12
C THR A 179 10.88 -17.81 -2.11
N PRO A 180 10.73 -18.88 -1.33
CA PRO A 180 9.74 -18.94 -0.25
C PRO A 180 10.16 -18.13 0.99
N GLU A 181 11.42 -17.71 1.07
CA GLU A 181 11.95 -16.90 2.17
C GLU A 181 12.97 -15.86 1.69
N LEU A 182 12.99 -14.70 2.36
CA LEU A 182 14.05 -13.71 2.25
C LEU A 182 15.07 -13.94 3.35
N VAL A 183 16.31 -14.14 2.91
CA VAL A 183 17.46 -14.38 3.78
C VAL A 183 17.88 -13.13 4.54
N PRO A 184 18.34 -13.26 5.81
CA PRO A 184 18.69 -12.15 6.70
C PRO A 184 20.04 -11.51 6.32
N LEU A 185 20.12 -10.97 5.11
CA LEU A 185 21.31 -10.31 4.59
C LEU A 185 20.95 -9.04 3.83
N PRO A 186 21.86 -8.05 3.78
CA PRO A 186 21.61 -6.82 3.06
C PRO A 186 21.36 -7.09 1.57
N LEU A 187 20.30 -6.49 1.05
CA LEU A 187 19.92 -6.63 -0.36
C LEU A 187 20.53 -5.54 -1.24
N HIS A 188 20.99 -4.43 -0.63
CA HIS A 188 21.68 -3.26 -1.21
C HIS A 188 21.18 -2.79 -2.59
N HIS A 189 21.52 -3.52 -3.66
CA HIS A 189 21.19 -3.20 -5.04
C HIS A 189 19.90 -3.86 -5.53
N ASP A 190 19.60 -5.02 -4.97
CA ASP A 190 18.55 -5.88 -5.48
C ASP A 190 17.17 -5.33 -5.14
N ARG A 191 16.25 -5.52 -6.07
CA ARG A 191 14.85 -5.15 -5.85
C ARG A 191 14.09 -6.37 -5.39
N VAL A 192 13.31 -6.22 -4.32
CA VAL A 192 12.49 -7.29 -3.78
C VAL A 192 11.02 -6.93 -3.88
N ILE A 193 10.26 -7.78 -4.57
CA ILE A 193 8.80 -7.71 -4.63
C ILE A 193 8.25 -8.79 -3.70
N VAL A 194 7.33 -8.37 -2.85
CA VAL A 194 6.66 -9.22 -1.88
C VAL A 194 5.20 -9.34 -2.29
N THR A 195 4.72 -10.58 -2.44
CA THR A 195 3.28 -10.84 -2.61
C THR A 195 2.66 -11.14 -1.26
N GLY A 196 1.59 -10.41 -0.92
CA GLY A 196 0.83 -10.57 0.31
C GLY A 196 -0.65 -10.86 0.03
N ARG A 197 -1.26 -11.70 0.87
CA ARG A 197 -2.72 -11.89 0.90
C ARG A 197 -3.34 -10.99 1.95
N VAL A 198 -4.16 -10.04 1.50
CA VAL A 198 -4.79 -9.03 2.34
C VAL A 198 -5.89 -9.67 3.18
N HIS A 199 -5.81 -9.50 4.49
CA HIS A 199 -6.91 -9.82 5.39
C HIS A 199 -7.94 -8.71 5.30
N ARG A 200 -9.22 -9.08 5.11
CA ARG A 200 -10.30 -8.12 5.22
C ARG A 200 -10.40 -7.70 6.68
N ASP A 201 -10.23 -6.42 6.98
CA ASP A 201 -10.51 -5.90 8.31
C ASP A 201 -11.92 -6.34 8.70
N GLY A 202 -12.00 -7.08 9.82
CA GLY A 202 -13.24 -7.67 10.26
C GLY A 202 -14.33 -6.61 10.46
N PHE A 203 -15.45 -6.79 9.76
CA PHE A 203 -16.75 -6.37 10.28
C PHE A 203 -16.89 -6.89 11.72
N GLY A 204 -16.78 -6.01 12.72
CA GLY A 204 -17.11 -6.34 14.11
C GLY A 204 -16.11 -5.85 15.15
N ARG A 205 -16.10 -4.55 15.46
CA ARG A 205 -15.99 -4.16 16.87
C ARG A 205 -17.23 -4.68 17.58
N GLN A 206 -17.17 -5.88 18.16
CA GLN A 206 -18.02 -6.17 19.30
C GLN A 206 -17.47 -5.29 20.44
N THR A 207 -18.11 -4.15 20.63
CA THR A 207 -18.06 -3.41 21.89
C THR A 207 -18.47 -4.38 22.99
N THR A 208 -17.49 -4.90 23.73
CA THR A 208 -17.72 -5.43 25.06
C THR A 208 -18.10 -4.21 25.92
N LEU A 209 -19.39 -3.88 25.94
CA LEU A 209 -19.97 -3.10 27.02
C LEU A 209 -19.89 -3.99 28.26
N GLU A 210 -18.86 -3.76 29.07
CA GLU A 210 -18.87 -4.24 30.45
C GLU A 210 -20.07 -3.59 31.14
N ALA A 211 -21.06 -4.42 31.43
CA ALA A 211 -22.20 -4.06 32.25
C ALA A 211 -21.71 -3.81 33.67
N HIS A 212 -21.58 -2.54 34.06
CA HIS A 212 -21.66 -2.17 35.46
C HIS A 212 -23.12 -2.26 35.91
N GLN A 213 -23.50 -3.40 36.49
CA GLN A 213 -24.55 -3.50 37.49
C GLN A 213 -24.18 -4.57 38.52
N GLY A 214 -24.05 -4.15 39.78
CA GLY A 214 -23.71 -4.96 40.94
C GLY A 214 -23.13 -4.09 42.03
#